data_AF-A0A355B3X3-F1
#
_entry.id   AF-A0A355B3X3-F1
#
_cell.length_a   1.000
_cell.length_b   1.000
_cell.length_c   1.000
_cell.angle_alpha   90.00
_cell.angle_beta   90.00
_cell.angle_gamma   90.00
#
_symmetry.space_group_name_H-M   'P 1'
#
loop_
_entity.id
_entity.type
_entity.pdbx_description
1 polymer ?
#
loop_
_entity_poly.entity_id
_entity_poly.type
_entity_poly.pdbx_seq_one_letter_code
_entity_poly.pdbx_strand_id
1 'polypeptide(L)'
;GSGRLYVRRVDVRNYLFRIESVFLVKPAGGARTPPGAAWWLILAALLIAVGAAGVWRRRKRESLPDIIAGIYLPAGCLGLIGVLFHLGSGYAIHVHPALGGVLFAAVSAAAAFPPKRAGRGLIAGRLAIAAATTVAALVIAEAALVLWDPPIARPRVKSYAKYSPEFGWTNRPNVRGWHVDIGYHIRINDFGHRGPDHTLEKPKGVFRILGLGDSFAFGWGVEEGDTYLRVLEKKLREKGWRVEVINAGVPAWHSVQMLEYLKKRGLRFKPDLAIAEFFVDDVYFEKLEKF
;
A
#
# COMPACT_ATOMS: atom_id res chain seq x y z
N GLY A 1 10.45 10.77 46.45
CA GLY A 1 10.58 11.92 45.53
C GLY A 1 9.27 12.11 44.82
N SER A 2 8.56 13.19 45.10
CA SER A 2 7.19 13.45 44.63
C SER A 2 7.16 13.78 43.13
N GLY A 3 6.85 12.80 42.28
CA GLY A 3 6.52 13.05 40.88
C GLY A 3 5.18 13.78 40.79
N ARG A 4 5.17 14.99 40.22
CA ARG A 4 3.94 15.72 39.91
C ARG A 4 3.38 15.17 38.59
N LEU A 5 2.14 14.68 38.61
CA LEU A 5 1.40 14.28 37.42
C LEU A 5 0.89 15.56 36.72
N TYR A 6 1.45 15.90 35.57
CA TYR A 6 0.98 17.01 34.74
C TYR A 6 -0.03 16.49 33.71
N VAL A 7 -1.33 16.60 34.01
CA VAL A 7 -2.39 16.34 33.04
C VAL A 7 -2.66 17.63 32.28
N ARG A 8 -2.16 17.74 31.05
CA ARG A 8 -2.49 18.86 30.16
C ARG A 8 -3.45 18.36 29.08
N ARG A 9 -4.68 18.89 29.09
CA ARG A 9 -5.67 18.66 28.04
C ARG A 9 -5.12 19.22 26.72
N VAL A 10 -4.84 18.35 25.76
CA VAL A 10 -4.50 18.77 24.40
C VAL A 10 -5.80 19.16 23.71
N ASP A 11 -5.86 20.37 23.16
CA ASP A 11 -6.99 20.81 22.37
C ASP A 11 -6.96 20.08 21.02
N VAL A 12 -7.77 19.03 20.91
CA VAL A 12 -7.97 18.22 19.70
C VAL A 12 -8.41 19.05 18.50
N ARG A 13 -8.89 20.30 18.67
CA ARG A 13 -9.23 21.17 17.52
C ARG A 13 -8.05 21.48 16.61
N ASN A 14 -6.82 21.41 17.12
CA ASN A 14 -5.60 21.55 16.31
C ASN A 14 -5.18 20.25 15.59
N TYR A 15 -5.83 19.13 15.91
CA TYR A 15 -5.64 17.81 15.30
C TYR A 15 -6.91 17.31 14.58
N LEU A 16 -7.98 18.13 14.55
CA LEU A 16 -9.18 17.83 13.79
C LEU A 16 -8.82 17.83 12.31
N PHE A 17 -8.76 16.64 11.73
CA PHE A 17 -9.00 16.43 10.32
C PHE A 17 -10.24 17.23 9.92
N ARG A 18 -10.12 18.10 8.92
CA ARG A 18 -11.30 18.74 8.32
C ARG A 18 -12.26 17.64 7.89
N ILE A 19 -13.53 17.71 8.26
CA ILE A 19 -14.56 16.78 7.75
C ILE A 19 -14.62 16.81 6.20
N GLU A 20 -14.16 17.90 5.57
CA GLU A 20 -13.94 17.97 4.12
C GLU A 20 -12.96 16.90 3.58
N SER A 21 -12.06 16.36 4.40
CA SER A 21 -11.18 15.23 4.01
C SER A 21 -11.83 13.85 4.20
N VAL A 22 -12.98 13.75 4.88
CA VAL A 22 -13.74 12.49 5.03
C VAL A 22 -14.63 12.23 3.82
N PHE A 23 -15.14 13.27 3.17
CA PHE A 23 -15.88 13.15 1.90
C PHE A 23 -14.98 13.10 0.66
N LEU A 24 -13.66 13.27 0.83
CA LEU A 24 -12.67 12.81 -0.12
C LEU A 24 -12.36 11.34 0.15
N VAL A 25 -13.36 10.48 0.01
CA VAL A 25 -13.12 9.04 -0.19
C VAL A 25 -12.44 8.90 -1.54
N LYS A 26 -11.13 9.12 -1.56
CA LYS A 26 -10.29 8.59 -2.63
C LYS A 26 -10.34 7.08 -2.48
N PRO A 27 -10.62 6.32 -3.56
CA PRO A 27 -10.46 4.87 -3.51
C PRO A 27 -9.05 4.57 -3.00
N ALA A 28 -8.92 3.53 -2.17
CA ALA A 28 -7.65 3.11 -1.59
C ALA A 28 -6.59 3.09 -2.70
N GLY A 29 -5.58 3.96 -2.55
CA GLY A 29 -4.53 4.14 -3.55
C GLY A 29 -4.67 5.33 -4.49
N GLY A 30 -5.19 6.49 -4.08
CA GLY A 30 -4.81 7.81 -4.64
C GLY A 30 -5.07 8.08 -6.14
N ALA A 31 -5.54 7.10 -6.90
CA ALA A 31 -5.73 7.19 -8.32
C ALA A 31 -7.02 7.98 -8.58
N ARG A 32 -6.88 9.12 -9.26
CA ARG A 32 -8.00 9.67 -10.03
C ARG A 32 -8.50 8.53 -10.91
N THR A 33 -9.81 8.32 -10.97
CA THR A 33 -10.44 7.48 -12.01
C THR A 33 -9.78 7.86 -13.34
N PRO A 34 -8.99 6.98 -13.97
CA PRO A 34 -8.38 7.34 -15.23
C PRO A 34 -9.52 7.57 -16.22
N PRO A 35 -9.46 8.58 -17.10
CA PRO A 35 -10.40 8.75 -18.20
C PRO A 35 -10.48 7.53 -19.14
N GLY A 36 -9.61 6.53 -18.95
CA GLY A 36 -9.39 5.42 -19.86
C GLY A 36 -10.58 4.47 -20.06
N ALA A 37 -11.36 4.14 -19.02
CA ALA A 37 -12.42 3.12 -19.16
C ALA A 37 -13.48 3.51 -20.21
N ALA A 38 -13.83 4.80 -20.27
CA ALA A 38 -14.74 5.34 -21.29
C ALA A 38 -14.12 5.27 -22.71
N TRP A 39 -12.84 5.61 -22.85
CA TRP A 39 -12.11 5.51 -24.11
C TRP A 39 -12.03 4.07 -24.65
N TRP A 40 -11.93 3.08 -23.76
CA TRP A 40 -11.90 1.66 -24.14
C TRP A 40 -13.26 1.14 -24.62
N LEU A 41 -14.35 1.57 -23.98
CA LEU A 41 -15.71 1.25 -24.46
C LEU A 41 -15.97 1.85 -25.84
N ILE A 42 -15.52 3.09 -26.07
CA ILE A 42 -15.62 3.76 -27.38
C ILE A 42 -14.80 3.01 -28.45
N LEU A 43 -13.57 2.62 -28.14
CA LEU A 43 -12.73 1.86 -29.07
C LEU A 43 -13.33 0.49 -29.40
N ALA A 44 -13.82 -0.25 -28.40
CA ALA A 44 -14.48 -1.55 -28.61
C ALA A 44 -15.74 -1.41 -29.48
N ALA A 45 -16.58 -0.39 -29.22
CA ALA A 45 -17.77 -0.12 -30.01
C ALA A 45 -17.43 0.22 -31.47
N LEU A 46 -16.38 1.01 -31.71
CA LEU A 46 -15.91 1.34 -33.07
C LEU A 46 -15.42 0.10 -33.83
N LEU A 47 -14.65 -0.77 -33.18
CA LEU A 47 -14.14 -2.00 -33.81
C LEU A 47 -15.28 -2.98 -34.15
N ILE A 48 -16.27 -3.11 -33.26
CA ILE A 48 -17.48 -3.91 -33.51
C ILE A 48 -18.29 -3.32 -34.67
N ALA A 49 -18.46 -2.00 -34.73
CA ALA A 49 -19.20 -1.32 -35.79
C ALA A 49 -18.52 -1.50 -37.16
N VAL A 50 -17.19 -1.35 -37.23
CA VAL A 50 -16.40 -1.59 -38.45
C VAL A 50 -16.52 -3.06 -38.89
N GLY A 51 -16.41 -3.99 -37.94
CA GLY A 51 -16.60 -5.42 -38.20
C GLY A 51 -18.00 -5.76 -38.74
N ALA A 52 -19.05 -5.24 -38.11
CA ALA A 52 -20.43 -5.47 -38.49
C ALA A 52 -20.78 -4.85 -39.86
N ALA A 53 -20.29 -3.64 -40.14
CA ALA A 53 -20.48 -2.97 -41.43
C ALA A 53 -19.81 -3.74 -42.58
N GLY A 54 -18.64 -4.35 -42.34
CA GLY A 54 -17.98 -5.22 -43.30
C GLY A 54 -18.76 -6.53 -43.53
N VAL A 55 -19.26 -7.18 -42.47
CA VAL A 55 -20.10 -8.40 -42.59
C VAL A 55 -21.43 -8.13 -43.30
N TRP A 56 -22.03 -6.96 -43.13
CA TRP A 56 -23.31 -6.60 -43.77
C TRP A 56 -23.20 -6.37 -45.28
N ARG A 57 -22.01 -5.97 -45.78
CA ARG A 57 -21.78 -5.62 -47.20
C ARG A 57 -21.48 -6.81 -48.13
N ARG A 58 -21.69 -8.07 -47.70
CA ARG A 58 -21.36 -9.29 -48.45
C ARG A 58 -21.84 -9.26 -49.91
N ARG A 59 -20.90 -9.04 -50.85
CA ARG A 59 -21.04 -9.41 -52.27
C ARG A 59 -19.87 -10.30 -52.67
N LYS A 60 -20.14 -11.61 -52.78
CA LYS A 60 -19.46 -12.74 -53.48
C LYS A 60 -17.97 -12.69 -53.93
N ARG A 61 -17.12 -11.75 -53.52
CA ARG A 61 -15.66 -11.79 -53.66
C ARG A 61 -15.03 -11.11 -52.45
N GLU A 62 -13.95 -11.70 -51.92
CA GLU A 62 -13.18 -11.15 -50.81
C GLU A 62 -12.64 -9.76 -51.17
N SER A 63 -13.35 -8.73 -50.71
CA SER A 63 -12.95 -7.34 -50.84
C SER A 63 -12.15 -6.93 -49.60
N LEU A 64 -11.31 -5.89 -49.69
CA LEU A 64 -10.54 -5.36 -48.54
C LEU A 64 -11.44 -5.14 -47.27
N PRO A 65 -12.70 -4.69 -47.39
CA PRO A 65 -13.67 -4.67 -46.29
C PRO A 65 -13.95 -6.02 -45.60
N ASP A 66 -13.94 -7.14 -46.32
CA ASP A 66 -14.21 -8.48 -45.75
C ASP A 66 -13.02 -8.98 -44.91
N ILE A 67 -11.80 -8.67 -45.35
CA ILE A 67 -10.55 -8.97 -44.61
C ILE A 67 -10.52 -8.14 -43.31
N ILE A 68 -10.85 -6.85 -43.42
CA ILE A 68 -10.99 -5.94 -42.29
C ILE A 68 -12.05 -6.49 -41.31
N ALA A 69 -13.21 -6.93 -41.80
CA ALA A 69 -14.27 -7.47 -40.95
C ALA A 69 -13.85 -8.74 -40.17
N GLY A 70 -13.16 -9.67 -40.82
CA GLY A 70 -12.67 -10.90 -40.21
C GLY A 70 -11.62 -10.67 -39.12
N ILE A 71 -10.86 -9.57 -39.18
CA ILE A 71 -9.84 -9.21 -38.20
C ILE A 71 -10.46 -8.42 -37.03
N TYR A 72 -11.25 -7.39 -37.33
CA TYR A 72 -11.69 -6.43 -36.31
C TYR A 72 -12.92 -6.87 -35.52
N LEU A 73 -13.78 -7.75 -36.07
CA LEU A 73 -14.96 -8.24 -35.34
C LEU A 73 -14.59 -9.14 -34.14
N PRO A 74 -13.75 -10.19 -34.28
CA PRO A 74 -13.33 -11.00 -33.15
C PRO A 74 -12.49 -10.20 -32.14
N ALA A 75 -11.66 -9.29 -32.64
CA ALA A 75 -10.79 -8.47 -31.81
C ALA A 75 -11.55 -7.42 -30.98
N GLY A 76 -12.60 -6.82 -31.55
CA GLY A 76 -13.53 -5.95 -30.83
C GLY A 76 -14.32 -6.70 -29.74
N CYS A 77 -14.79 -7.91 -30.04
CA CYS A 77 -15.47 -8.77 -29.05
C CYS A 77 -14.55 -9.17 -27.88
N LEU A 78 -13.29 -9.55 -28.17
CA LEU A 78 -12.31 -9.88 -27.13
C LEU A 78 -11.92 -8.66 -26.28
N GLY A 79 -11.79 -7.48 -26.90
CA GLY A 79 -11.59 -6.22 -26.18
C GLY A 79 -12.74 -5.89 -25.24
N LEU A 80 -13.99 -6.06 -25.70
CA LEU A 80 -15.18 -5.84 -24.87
C LEU A 80 -15.24 -6.82 -23.68
N ILE A 81 -14.93 -8.11 -23.89
CA ILE A 81 -14.86 -9.12 -22.82
C ILE A 81 -13.80 -8.73 -21.78
N GLY A 82 -12.62 -8.27 -22.21
CA GLY A 82 -11.56 -7.82 -21.30
C GLY A 82 -11.99 -6.63 -20.44
N VAL A 83 -12.71 -5.67 -21.02
CA VAL A 83 -13.27 -4.51 -20.28
C VAL A 83 -14.35 -4.95 -19.29
N LEU A 84 -15.27 -5.83 -19.69
CA LEU A 84 -16.32 -6.34 -18.80
C LEU A 84 -15.74 -7.17 -17.65
N PHE A 85 -14.70 -7.97 -17.90
CA PHE A 85 -14.01 -8.72 -16.86
C PHE A 85 -13.25 -7.80 -15.89
N HIS A 86 -12.63 -6.74 -16.40
CA HIS A 86 -11.98 -5.70 -15.57
C HIS A 86 -12.99 -4.97 -14.68
N LEU A 87 -14.16 -4.61 -15.21
CA LEU A 87 -15.23 -3.95 -14.46
C LEU A 87 -15.91 -4.90 -13.45
N GLY A 88 -16.10 -6.17 -13.81
CA GLY A 88 -16.77 -7.17 -12.98
C GLY A 88 -15.91 -7.77 -11.86
N SER A 89 -14.58 -7.75 -12.00
CA SER A 89 -13.66 -8.30 -10.98
C SER A 89 -13.35 -7.32 -9.83
N GLY A 90 -14.01 -6.16 -9.78
CA GLY A 90 -13.89 -5.22 -8.66
C GLY A 90 -12.44 -4.79 -8.38
N TYR A 91 -11.63 -4.60 -9.43
CA TYR A 91 -10.21 -4.23 -9.37
C TYR A 91 -9.24 -5.29 -8.81
N ALA A 92 -9.66 -6.55 -8.62
CA ALA A 92 -8.77 -7.60 -8.07
C ALA A 92 -7.70 -8.11 -9.04
N ILE A 93 -7.87 -7.91 -10.36
CA ILE A 93 -6.91 -8.33 -11.38
C ILE A 93 -6.59 -7.14 -12.28
N HIS A 94 -5.41 -6.53 -12.07
CA HIS A 94 -4.83 -5.57 -13.01
C HIS A 94 -4.31 -6.32 -14.25
N VAL A 95 -5.20 -6.72 -15.16
CA VAL A 95 -4.79 -7.06 -16.51
C VAL A 95 -4.36 -5.75 -17.17
N HIS A 96 -3.06 -5.48 -17.19
CA HIS A 96 -2.52 -4.25 -17.76
C HIS A 96 -3.02 -4.11 -19.22
N PRO A 97 -3.52 -2.94 -19.66
CA PRO A 97 -4.04 -2.73 -21.02
C PRO A 97 -3.06 -3.15 -22.13
N ALA A 98 -1.77 -3.16 -21.82
CA ALA A 98 -0.71 -3.67 -22.70
C ALA A 98 -0.86 -5.16 -23.05
N LEU A 99 -1.33 -6.02 -22.13
CA LEU A 99 -1.57 -7.44 -22.40
C LEU A 99 -2.69 -7.62 -23.45
N GLY A 100 -3.76 -6.85 -23.33
CA GLY A 100 -4.84 -6.81 -24.33
C GLY A 100 -4.34 -6.29 -25.68
N GLY A 101 -3.52 -5.24 -25.68
CA GLY A 101 -2.90 -4.69 -26.90
C GLY A 101 -1.93 -5.65 -27.59
N VAL A 102 -1.13 -6.39 -26.83
CA VAL A 102 -0.18 -7.40 -27.36
C VAL A 102 -0.94 -8.60 -27.94
N LEU A 103 -1.96 -9.11 -27.25
CA LEU A 103 -2.84 -10.16 -27.78
C LEU A 103 -3.57 -9.68 -29.05
N PHE A 104 -4.05 -8.44 -29.07
CA PHE A 104 -4.69 -7.82 -30.23
C PHE A 104 -3.74 -7.72 -31.42
N ALA A 105 -2.51 -7.26 -31.22
CA ALA A 105 -1.50 -7.16 -32.27
C ALA A 105 -1.09 -8.54 -32.80
N ALA A 106 -0.93 -9.53 -31.92
CA ALA A 106 -0.57 -10.90 -32.28
C ALA A 106 -1.67 -11.59 -33.10
N VAL A 107 -2.93 -11.46 -32.68
CA VAL A 107 -4.08 -12.04 -33.38
C VAL A 107 -4.32 -11.31 -34.71
N SER A 108 -4.19 -9.98 -34.74
CA SER A 108 -4.33 -9.19 -35.97
C SER A 108 -3.23 -9.49 -36.98
N ALA A 109 -1.99 -9.69 -36.53
CA ALA A 109 -0.88 -10.10 -37.38
C ALA A 109 -1.04 -11.54 -37.92
N ALA A 110 -1.56 -12.45 -37.10
CA ALA A 110 -1.87 -13.83 -37.53
C ALA A 110 -3.03 -13.87 -38.55
N ALA A 111 -4.03 -13.00 -38.39
CA ALA A 111 -5.19 -12.93 -39.26
C ALA A 111 -4.97 -12.11 -40.54
N ALA A 112 -4.08 -11.12 -40.54
CA ALA A 112 -3.71 -10.33 -41.72
C ALA A 112 -2.84 -11.10 -42.73
N PHE A 113 -2.20 -12.20 -42.30
CA PHE A 113 -1.36 -13.03 -43.15
C PHE A 113 -1.72 -14.52 -43.01
N PRO A 114 -2.92 -14.96 -43.45
CA PRO A 114 -3.25 -16.38 -43.47
C PRO A 114 -2.25 -17.08 -44.40
N PRO A 115 -1.47 -18.06 -43.92
CA PRO A 115 -0.42 -18.64 -44.74
C PRO A 115 -1.05 -19.45 -45.87
N LYS A 116 -1.04 -18.90 -47.09
CA LYS A 116 -1.15 -19.71 -48.30
C LYS A 116 0.13 -20.56 -48.39
N ARG A 117 0.05 -21.80 -47.89
CA ARG A 117 1.11 -22.84 -47.89
C ARG A 117 2.49 -22.32 -47.47
N ALA A 118 2.63 -21.89 -46.22
CA ALA A 118 3.95 -21.67 -45.62
C ALA A 118 4.61 -23.02 -45.27
N GLY A 119 5.87 -23.23 -45.66
CA GLY A 119 6.65 -24.40 -45.24
C GLY A 119 6.80 -24.44 -43.71
N ARG A 120 6.87 -25.64 -43.12
CA ARG A 120 6.94 -25.87 -41.65
C ARG A 120 8.02 -25.00 -40.97
N GLY A 121 9.15 -24.75 -41.62
CA GLY A 121 10.22 -23.89 -41.10
C GLY A 121 9.85 -22.42 -40.95
N LEU A 122 9.04 -21.85 -41.85
CA LEU A 122 8.59 -20.45 -41.75
C LEU A 122 7.57 -20.27 -40.62
N ILE A 123 6.70 -21.26 -40.41
CA ILE A 123 5.76 -21.28 -39.29
C ILE A 123 6.53 -21.37 -37.97
N ALA A 124 7.51 -22.29 -37.88
CA ALA A 124 8.37 -22.42 -36.70
C ALA A 124 9.15 -21.13 -36.40
N GLY A 125 9.72 -20.47 -37.41
CA GLY A 125 10.42 -19.20 -37.24
C GLY A 125 9.52 -18.06 -36.74
N ARG A 126 8.28 -17.96 -37.26
CA ARG A 126 7.29 -16.97 -36.79
C ARG A 126 6.87 -17.23 -35.34
N LEU A 127 6.65 -18.49 -34.98
CA LEU A 127 6.33 -18.87 -33.60
C LEU A 127 7.50 -18.58 -32.65
N ALA A 128 8.74 -18.84 -33.07
CA ALA A 128 9.93 -18.55 -32.29
C ALA A 128 10.09 -17.04 -32.04
N ILE A 129 9.89 -16.20 -33.07
CA ILE A 129 9.93 -14.74 -32.93
C ILE A 129 8.81 -14.27 -32.00
N ALA A 130 7.58 -14.75 -32.18
CA ALA A 130 6.44 -14.38 -31.33
C ALA A 130 6.67 -14.77 -29.86
N ALA A 131 7.23 -15.96 -29.61
CA ALA A 131 7.60 -16.41 -28.27
C ALA A 131 8.69 -15.52 -27.67
N ALA A 132 9.77 -15.24 -28.42
CA ALA A 132 10.86 -14.39 -27.98
C ALA A 132 10.38 -12.96 -27.65
N THR A 133 9.53 -12.36 -28.49
CA THR A 133 8.97 -11.02 -28.23
C THR A 133 8.04 -11.01 -27.02
N THR A 134 7.28 -12.08 -26.81
CA THR A 134 6.40 -12.21 -25.63
C THR A 134 7.23 -12.30 -24.35
N VAL A 135 8.26 -13.15 -24.35
CA VAL A 135 9.18 -13.26 -23.20
C VAL A 135 9.87 -11.93 -22.93
N ALA A 136 10.38 -11.25 -23.95
CA ALA A 136 11.00 -9.93 -23.80
C ALA A 136 10.03 -8.88 -23.22
N ALA A 137 8.79 -8.85 -23.71
CA ALA A 137 7.77 -7.93 -23.20
C ALA A 137 7.43 -8.21 -21.72
N LEU A 138 7.33 -9.48 -21.33
CA LEU A 138 7.10 -9.86 -19.93
C LEU A 138 8.27 -9.46 -19.03
N VAL A 139 9.52 -9.65 -19.48
CA VAL A 139 10.71 -9.23 -18.73
C VAL A 139 10.75 -7.70 -18.57
N ILE A 140 10.45 -6.94 -19.62
CA ILE A 140 10.39 -5.47 -19.56
C ILE A 140 9.26 -5.02 -18.62
N ALA A 141 8.09 -5.65 -18.69
CA ALA A 141 6.97 -5.32 -17.81
C ALA A 141 7.30 -5.59 -16.34
N GLU A 142 7.90 -6.73 -16.04
CA GLU A 142 8.37 -7.07 -14.68
C GLU A 142 9.40 -6.04 -14.20
N ALA A 143 10.41 -5.73 -15.02
CA ALA A 143 11.42 -4.73 -14.67
C ALA A 143 10.81 -3.33 -14.44
N ALA A 144 9.86 -2.93 -15.29
CA ALA A 144 9.14 -1.67 -15.13
C ALA A 144 8.30 -1.64 -13.85
N LEU A 145 7.62 -2.74 -13.49
CA LEU A 145 6.89 -2.85 -12.23
C LEU A 145 7.82 -2.75 -11.03
N VAL A 146 8.96 -3.45 -11.05
CA VAL A 146 9.96 -3.39 -9.97
C VAL A 146 10.55 -1.99 -9.80
N LEU A 147 10.79 -1.27 -10.90
CA LEU A 147 11.36 0.09 -10.87
C LEU A 147 10.33 1.18 -10.52
N TRP A 148 9.08 1.04 -11.00
CA TRP A 148 8.02 2.03 -10.83
C TRP A 148 7.29 1.87 -9.50
N ASP A 149 6.97 0.64 -9.13
CA ASP A 149 6.32 0.28 -7.87
C ASP A 149 7.21 -0.75 -7.14
N PRO A 150 8.21 -0.28 -6.37
CA PRO A 150 9.05 -1.14 -5.54
C PRO A 150 8.37 -1.89 -4.36
N PRO A 151 7.05 -1.85 -4.05
CA PRO A 151 6.44 -2.67 -3.00
C PRO A 151 6.67 -4.17 -3.11
N ILE A 152 6.96 -4.72 -4.30
CA ILE A 152 7.30 -6.14 -4.48
C ILE A 152 8.74 -6.43 -3.99
N ALA A 153 9.67 -5.50 -4.18
CA ALA A 153 11.08 -5.65 -3.78
C ALA A 153 11.37 -5.21 -2.33
N ARG A 154 10.42 -4.56 -1.66
CA ARG A 154 10.58 -4.06 -0.29
C ARG A 154 10.30 -5.16 0.74
N PRO A 155 11.07 -5.26 1.84
CA PRO A 155 10.71 -6.11 2.97
C PRO A 155 9.30 -5.77 3.45
N ARG A 156 8.38 -6.72 3.37
CA ARG A 156 6.97 -6.53 3.70
C ARG A 156 6.68 -6.99 5.12
N VAL A 157 6.00 -6.14 5.87
CA VAL A 157 5.54 -6.43 7.22
C VAL A 157 4.02 -6.61 7.16
N LYS A 158 3.58 -7.86 7.26
CA LYS A 158 2.15 -8.19 7.37
C LYS A 158 1.60 -7.98 8.78
N SER A 159 2.42 -8.26 9.79
CA SER A 159 2.09 -7.99 11.18
C SER A 159 3.36 -7.72 11.97
N TYR A 160 3.22 -6.76 12.87
CA TYR A 160 4.19 -6.42 13.89
C TYR A 160 3.63 -6.63 15.30
N ALA A 161 2.45 -7.24 15.45
CA ALA A 161 1.93 -7.63 16.75
C ALA A 161 2.48 -9.01 17.17
N LYS A 162 2.82 -9.15 18.45
CA LYS A 162 3.29 -10.39 19.08
C LYS A 162 2.52 -10.62 20.37
N TYR A 163 1.95 -11.82 20.52
CA TYR A 163 1.30 -12.22 21.77
C TYR A 163 2.25 -12.07 22.97
N SER A 164 1.72 -11.58 24.09
CA SER A 164 2.43 -11.44 25.35
C SER A 164 1.53 -11.91 26.50
N PRO A 165 1.96 -12.87 27.32
CA PRO A 165 1.17 -13.26 28.50
C PRO A 165 1.06 -12.12 29.53
N GLU A 166 2.02 -11.18 29.54
CA GLU A 166 2.07 -10.06 30.48
C GLU A 166 1.15 -8.91 30.08
N PHE A 167 0.97 -8.66 28.78
CA PHE A 167 0.27 -7.48 28.25
C PHE A 167 -0.83 -7.83 27.24
N GLY A 168 -1.15 -9.09 27.03
CA GLY A 168 -1.97 -9.57 25.91
C GLY A 168 -1.21 -9.58 24.58
N TRP A 169 -0.70 -8.42 24.14
CA TRP A 169 0.16 -8.30 22.96
C TRP A 169 1.14 -7.14 23.09
N THR A 170 2.20 -7.18 22.29
CA THR A 170 3.26 -6.17 22.20
C THR A 170 3.68 -6.02 20.74
N ASN A 171 4.43 -4.96 20.43
CA ASN A 171 5.14 -4.90 19.16
C ASN A 171 6.23 -5.99 19.10
N ARG A 172 6.34 -6.66 17.96
CA ARG A 172 7.39 -7.64 17.66
C ARG A 172 8.72 -6.90 17.52
N PRO A 173 9.74 -7.25 18.31
CA PRO A 173 11.07 -6.65 18.18
C PRO A 173 11.70 -6.90 16.81
N ASN A 174 12.64 -6.04 16.43
CA ASN A 174 13.48 -6.21 15.23
C ASN A 174 12.70 -6.30 13.93
N VAL A 175 11.63 -5.51 13.82
CA VAL A 175 10.82 -5.39 12.60
C VAL A 175 11.23 -4.15 11.83
N ARG A 176 11.59 -4.33 10.55
CA ARG A 176 11.88 -3.25 9.62
C ARG A 176 11.27 -3.56 8.26
N GLY A 177 10.49 -2.65 7.70
CA GLY A 177 9.90 -2.83 6.37
C GLY A 177 8.61 -2.05 6.15
N TRP A 178 8.02 -2.25 4.99
CA TRP A 178 6.79 -1.57 4.58
C TRP A 178 5.55 -2.32 5.07
N HIS A 179 4.64 -1.61 5.73
CA HIS A 179 3.36 -2.19 6.15
C HIS A 179 2.46 -2.42 4.94
N VAL A 180 2.09 -3.68 4.69
CA VAL A 180 1.41 -4.07 3.45
C VAL A 180 0.02 -3.48 3.27
N ASP A 181 -0.71 -3.25 4.36
CA ASP A 181 -2.11 -2.82 4.28
C ASP A 181 -2.30 -1.29 4.29
N ILE A 182 -1.29 -0.54 4.75
CA ILE A 182 -1.45 0.90 5.10
C ILE A 182 -0.41 1.77 4.39
N GLY A 183 0.70 1.19 3.91
CA GLY A 183 1.61 1.89 3.00
C GLY A 183 2.56 2.89 3.67
N TYR A 184 3.12 2.55 4.83
CA TYR A 184 4.19 3.35 5.49
C TYR A 184 5.33 2.45 6.00
N HIS A 185 6.50 3.04 6.26
CA HIS A 185 7.65 2.30 6.78
C HIS A 185 7.55 2.09 8.29
N ILE A 186 7.61 0.83 8.71
CA ILE A 186 7.69 0.43 10.12
C ILE A 186 9.12 0.05 10.45
N ARG A 187 9.61 0.64 11.55
CA ARG A 187 10.82 0.25 12.25
C ARG A 187 10.52 0.14 13.73
N ILE A 188 10.75 -1.04 14.27
CA ILE A 188 10.61 -1.40 15.69
C ILE A 188 11.94 -1.98 16.15
N ASN A 189 12.49 -1.42 17.23
CA ASN A 189 13.79 -1.82 17.78
C ASN A 189 13.71 -3.13 18.59
N ASP A 190 14.85 -3.57 19.12
CA ASP A 190 14.99 -4.79 19.94
C ASP A 190 14.12 -4.80 21.22
N PHE A 191 13.67 -3.64 21.69
CA PHE A 191 12.80 -3.51 22.86
C PHE A 191 11.31 -3.46 22.53
N GLY A 192 10.95 -3.51 21.24
CA GLY A 192 9.56 -3.36 20.80
C GLY A 192 9.09 -1.90 20.73
N HIS A 193 10.00 -0.92 20.76
CA HIS A 193 9.65 0.50 20.60
C HIS A 193 9.65 0.90 19.14
N ARG A 194 8.77 1.82 18.78
CA ARG A 194 8.75 2.43 17.44
C ARG A 194 9.93 3.38 17.29
N GLY A 195 10.73 3.19 16.26
CA GLY A 195 11.79 4.12 15.88
C GLY A 195 13.21 3.61 16.13
N PRO A 196 14.17 4.50 16.46
CA PRO A 196 15.57 4.15 16.59
C PRO A 196 15.85 3.23 17.80
N ASP A 197 17.04 2.65 17.78
CA ASP A 197 17.54 1.84 18.88
C ASP A 197 17.95 2.74 20.06
N HIS A 198 17.76 2.26 21.28
CA HIS A 198 18.10 2.98 22.51
C HIS A 198 18.80 2.03 23.48
N THR A 199 19.62 2.56 24.39
CA THR A 199 20.26 1.75 25.44
C THR A 199 19.43 1.76 26.73
N LEU A 200 19.40 0.63 27.43
CA LEU A 200 18.81 0.56 28.77
C LEU A 200 19.50 1.54 29.73
N GLU A 201 20.83 1.59 29.71
CA GLU A 201 21.58 2.61 30.43
C GLU A 201 21.34 3.98 29.80
N LYS A 202 20.93 4.96 30.62
CA LYS A 202 20.73 6.34 30.18
C LYS A 202 22.07 7.05 30.03
N PRO A 203 22.42 7.59 28.84
CA PRO A 203 23.64 8.37 28.69
C PRO A 203 23.68 9.58 29.63
N LYS A 204 24.88 9.93 30.12
CA LYS A 204 25.06 11.08 31.02
C LYS A 204 24.64 12.39 30.33
N GLY A 205 23.86 13.20 31.04
CA GLY A 205 23.40 14.50 30.57
C GLY A 205 22.30 14.43 29.49
N VAL A 206 21.71 13.26 29.24
CA VAL A 206 20.55 13.11 28.35
C VAL A 206 19.26 13.08 29.18
N PHE A 207 18.31 13.94 28.80
CA PHE A 207 16.95 13.89 29.29
C PHE A 207 16.17 12.82 28.51
N ARG A 208 15.51 11.89 29.19
CA ARG A 208 14.82 10.77 28.53
C ARG A 208 13.32 10.85 28.75
N ILE A 209 12.58 10.88 27.66
CA ILE A 209 11.11 10.88 27.65
C ILE A 209 10.63 9.51 27.23
N LEU A 210 9.70 8.91 27.97
CA LEU A 210 9.00 7.69 27.60
C LEU A 210 7.58 8.04 27.16
N GLY A 211 7.26 7.83 25.89
CA GLY A 211 5.90 7.93 25.35
C GLY A 211 5.17 6.60 25.45
N LEU A 212 3.97 6.63 26.05
CA LEU A 212 3.05 5.51 26.19
C LEU A 212 1.74 5.89 25.51
N GLY A 213 1.06 4.91 24.92
CA GLY A 213 -0.22 5.11 24.26
C GLY A 213 -0.55 3.98 23.30
N ASP A 214 -1.55 4.22 22.49
CA ASP A 214 -2.14 3.26 21.59
C ASP A 214 -1.60 3.44 20.14
N SER A 215 -2.50 3.32 19.14
CA SER A 215 -2.25 3.63 17.74
C SER A 215 -1.80 5.08 17.49
N PHE A 216 -2.24 6.06 18.29
CA PHE A 216 -1.88 7.47 18.15
C PHE A 216 -0.45 7.73 18.61
N ALA A 217 -0.06 7.21 19.78
CA ALA A 217 1.34 7.21 20.20
C ALA A 217 2.26 6.45 19.24
N PHE A 218 1.84 5.28 18.75
CA PHE A 218 2.60 4.52 17.77
C PHE A 218 2.80 5.29 16.45
N GLY A 219 1.84 6.14 16.08
CA GLY A 219 1.80 6.82 14.79
C GLY A 219 1.33 5.89 13.68
N TRP A 220 0.21 5.20 13.89
CA TRP A 220 -0.35 4.26 12.92
C TRP A 220 -0.74 5.00 11.63
N GLY A 221 -0.18 4.57 10.50
CA GLY A 221 -0.36 5.24 9.21
C GLY A 221 0.53 6.48 9.00
N VAL A 222 1.49 6.73 9.90
CA VAL A 222 2.38 7.89 9.86
C VAL A 222 3.83 7.43 9.70
N GLU A 223 4.59 8.13 8.85
CA GLU A 223 6.03 7.90 8.72
C GLU A 223 6.76 8.19 10.03
N GLU A 224 7.85 7.46 10.29
CA GLU A 224 8.53 7.50 11.60
C GLU A 224 8.91 8.93 12.04
N GLY A 225 9.44 9.70 11.09
CA GLY A 225 9.87 11.08 11.29
C GLY A 225 8.75 12.03 11.69
N ASP A 226 7.51 11.69 11.32
CA ASP A 226 6.34 12.56 11.45
C ASP A 226 5.44 12.15 12.63
N THR A 227 5.77 11.06 13.33
CA THR A 227 5.12 10.71 14.60
C THR A 227 5.30 11.84 15.62
N TYR A 228 4.28 12.16 16.41
CA TYR A 228 4.32 13.34 17.28
C TYR A 228 5.46 13.26 18.31
N LEU A 229 5.80 12.06 18.79
CA LEU A 229 6.92 11.84 19.72
C LEU A 229 8.27 12.12 19.04
N ARG A 230 8.42 11.79 17.76
CA ARG A 230 9.63 12.10 16.99
C ARG A 230 9.72 13.58 16.64
N VAL A 231 8.60 14.22 16.31
CA VAL A 231 8.50 15.67 16.13
C VAL A 231 8.82 16.41 17.44
N LEU A 232 8.34 15.92 18.59
CA LEU A 232 8.68 16.45 19.91
C LEU A 232 10.18 16.39 20.17
N GLU A 233 10.80 15.23 19.93
CA GLU A 233 12.24 15.05 20.10
C GLU A 233 13.04 16.02 19.23
N LYS A 234 12.68 16.13 17.95
CA LYS A 234 13.31 17.05 17.00
C LYS A 234 13.23 18.50 17.51
N LYS A 235 12.04 18.97 17.89
CA LYS A 235 11.82 20.34 18.39
C LYS A 235 12.57 20.64 19.69
N LEU A 236 12.71 19.67 20.59
CA LEU A 236 13.48 19.83 21.81
C LEU A 236 14.99 19.89 21.52
N ARG A 237 15.49 19.05 20.61
CA ARG A 237 16.90 19.10 20.17
C ARG A 237 17.24 20.42 19.47
N GLU A 238 16.34 20.94 18.65
CA GLU A 238 16.48 22.28 18.03
C GLU A 238 16.59 23.41 19.07
N LYS A 239 16.00 23.22 20.25
CA LYS A 239 16.13 24.15 21.40
C LYS A 239 17.38 23.90 22.25
N GLY A 240 18.32 23.08 21.78
CA GLY A 240 19.58 22.77 22.46
C GLY A 240 19.48 21.69 23.54
N TRP A 241 18.34 21.01 23.68
CA TRP A 241 18.23 19.91 24.66
C TRP A 241 18.90 18.64 24.13
N ARG A 242 19.71 18.02 24.99
CA ARG A 242 20.15 16.64 24.78
C ARG A 242 19.03 15.71 25.24
N VAL A 243 18.16 15.31 24.31
CA VAL A 243 16.96 14.50 24.62
C VAL A 243 16.87 13.24 23.77
N GLU A 244 16.40 12.17 24.39
CA GLU A 244 15.96 10.93 23.76
C GLU A 244 14.48 10.72 24.06
N VAL A 245 13.67 10.46 23.02
CA VAL A 245 12.26 10.10 23.17
C VAL A 245 12.05 8.65 22.76
N ILE A 246 11.63 7.83 23.71
CA ILE A 246 11.32 6.41 23.52
C ILE A 246 9.83 6.31 23.21
N ASN A 247 9.48 5.86 22.01
CA ASN A 247 8.08 5.61 21.63
C ASN A 247 7.69 4.16 21.95
N ALA A 248 7.09 3.95 23.12
CA ALA A 248 6.55 2.68 23.56
C ALA A 248 5.04 2.53 23.29
N GLY A 249 4.50 3.29 22.31
CA GLY A 249 3.14 3.12 21.85
C GLY A 249 2.92 1.73 21.24
N VAL A 250 1.78 1.11 21.54
CA VAL A 250 1.39 -0.18 20.96
C VAL A 250 -0.06 -0.08 20.54
N PRO A 251 -0.39 -0.31 19.24
CA PRO A 251 -1.76 -0.18 18.78
C PRO A 251 -2.76 -1.00 19.59
N ALA A 252 -3.93 -0.39 19.81
CA ALA A 252 -5.06 -0.92 20.61
C ALA A 252 -4.78 -1.11 22.11
N TRP A 253 -3.66 -0.61 22.65
CA TRP A 253 -3.44 -0.65 24.09
C TRP A 253 -4.31 0.33 24.85
N HIS A 254 -4.85 -0.12 25.98
CA HIS A 254 -5.57 0.72 26.93
C HIS A 254 -4.70 1.11 28.15
N SER A 255 -5.23 2.00 28.98
CA SER A 255 -4.57 2.56 30.17
C SER A 255 -3.90 1.54 31.10
N VAL A 256 -4.57 0.41 31.39
CA VAL A 256 -4.02 -0.65 32.26
C VAL A 256 -2.77 -1.29 31.64
N GLN A 257 -2.76 -1.59 30.34
CA GLN A 257 -1.58 -2.14 29.65
C GLN A 257 -0.41 -1.14 29.68
N MET A 258 -0.69 0.14 29.44
CA MET A 258 0.32 1.21 29.53
C MET A 258 0.95 1.28 30.93
N LEU A 259 0.13 1.21 31.99
CA LEU A 259 0.59 1.24 33.37
C LEU A 259 1.44 0.02 33.73
N GLU A 260 0.99 -1.18 33.33
CA GLU A 260 1.74 -2.41 33.54
C GLU A 260 3.08 -2.38 32.80
N TYR A 261 3.09 -1.88 31.55
CA TYR A 261 4.31 -1.73 30.79
C TYR A 261 5.28 -0.75 31.47
N LEU A 262 4.79 0.40 31.91
CA LEU A 262 5.58 1.39 32.64
C LEU A 262 6.27 0.74 33.86
N LYS A 263 5.49 0.06 34.71
CA LYS A 263 5.99 -0.58 35.94
C LYS A 263 7.01 -1.68 35.65
N LYS A 264 6.70 -2.60 34.72
CA LYS A 264 7.50 -3.82 34.49
C LYS A 264 8.70 -3.60 33.57
N ARG A 265 8.59 -2.69 32.60
CA ARG A 265 9.60 -2.51 31.54
C ARG A 265 10.04 -1.05 31.38
N GLY A 266 9.11 -0.10 31.31
CA GLY A 266 9.39 1.30 31.00
C GLY A 266 10.35 1.97 31.98
N LEU A 267 10.16 1.76 33.29
CA LEU A 267 11.01 2.37 34.33
C LEU A 267 12.48 1.90 34.28
N ARG A 268 12.78 0.74 33.67
CA ARG A 268 14.15 0.25 33.50
C ARG A 268 15.00 1.14 32.60
N PHE A 269 14.37 1.91 31.70
CA PHE A 269 15.03 2.89 30.84
C PHE A 269 15.36 4.20 31.57
N LYS A 270 15.00 4.33 32.87
CA LYS A 270 15.25 5.52 33.68
C LYS A 270 14.73 6.83 33.03
N PRO A 271 13.47 6.88 32.57
CA PRO A 271 12.91 8.11 32.01
C PRO A 271 12.86 9.22 33.06
N ASP A 272 13.14 10.45 32.63
CA ASP A 272 12.95 11.67 33.43
C ASP A 272 11.50 12.19 33.33
N LEU A 273 10.81 11.84 32.24
CA LEU A 273 9.41 12.17 31.99
C LEU A 273 8.72 10.99 31.30
N ALA A 274 7.52 10.63 31.75
CA ALA A 274 6.63 9.76 31.01
C ALA A 274 5.45 10.58 30.48
N ILE A 275 5.16 10.45 29.18
CA ILE A 275 3.99 11.04 28.53
C ILE A 275 3.07 9.87 28.20
N ALA A 276 1.89 9.83 28.82
CA ALA A 276 0.85 8.90 28.47
C ALA A 276 -0.20 9.62 27.63
N GLU A 277 -0.40 9.15 26.41
CA GLU A 277 -1.44 9.59 25.51
C GLU A 277 -2.63 8.65 25.65
N PHE A 278 -3.83 9.24 25.72
CA PHE A 278 -5.08 8.53 25.90
C PHE A 278 -6.05 9.00 24.84
N PHE A 279 -6.54 8.07 24.03
CA PHE A 279 -7.76 8.28 23.25
C PHE A 279 -8.99 8.02 24.14
N VAL A 280 -10.13 8.62 23.82
CA VAL A 280 -11.34 8.56 24.69
C VAL A 280 -11.76 7.12 25.00
N ASP A 281 -11.53 6.21 24.06
CA ASP A 281 -11.86 4.78 24.19
C ASP A 281 -10.81 3.98 24.98
N ASP A 282 -9.62 4.53 25.25
CA ASP A 282 -8.54 3.85 25.99
C ASP A 282 -8.68 3.98 27.51
N VAL A 283 -9.56 4.88 27.95
CA VAL A 283 -9.87 5.14 29.35
C VAL A 283 -10.92 4.13 29.81
N TYR A 284 -10.46 2.96 30.26
CA TYR A 284 -11.32 2.01 30.94
C TYR A 284 -11.73 2.54 32.32
N PHE A 285 -13.04 2.70 32.54
CA PHE A 285 -13.60 3.24 33.79
C PHE A 285 -13.89 2.17 34.86
N GLU A 286 -13.48 0.91 34.68
CA GLU A 286 -13.73 -0.11 35.70
C GLU A 286 -12.74 -0.05 36.88
N LYS A 287 -13.23 0.62 37.94
CA LYS A 287 -12.88 0.49 39.36
C LYS A 287 -11.38 0.50 39.72
N LEU A 288 -10.89 1.72 39.95
CA LEU A 288 -9.76 2.02 40.85
C LEU A 288 -10.04 1.68 42.35
N GLU A 289 -11.11 0.96 42.68
CA GLU A 289 -11.53 0.65 44.07
C GLU A 289 -10.82 -0.57 44.71
N LYS A 290 -9.77 -1.13 44.09
CA LYS A 290 -9.03 -2.26 44.68
C LYS A 290 -7.51 -2.09 44.62
N PHE A 291 -7.01 -0.96 45.11
CA PHE A 291 -5.64 -0.83 45.61
C PHE A 291 -5.61 -0.06 46.92
#